data_AF-A0A931HA32-F1
#
_entry.id   AF-A0A931HA32-F1
#
_cell.length_a   1.000
_cell.length_b   1.000
_cell.length_c   1.000
_cell.angle_alpha   90.00
_cell.angle_beta   90.00
_cell.angle_gamma   90.00
#
_symmetry.space_group_name_H-M   'P 1'
#
loop_
_entity.id
_entity.type
_entity.pdbx_description
1 polymer ?
#
loop_
_entity_poly.entity_id
_entity_poly.type
_entity_poly.pdbx_seq_one_letter_code
_entity_poly.pdbx_strand_id
1 'polypeptide(L)'
;MITISPIGLAVCLLVVAVLVGIGITMMRRRHSASLKDRFGSEYDRAVHSTGNTVKAETMLHEREKRVAQFDIRPLTTEARGRFVERWRAVQSRFVDSPADAVSHADVLLGEVMEARGYPVVDFEQRSADLSVDHGHVVENYRTAHTIAERHARGEAGTEDLRQAMIHYRALFDDLVNEPHGEADVIANRDGRVHDLRKAPATKETLRD
;
A
#
# COMPACT_ATOMS: atom_id res chain seq x y z
N MET A 1 -55.65 -25.09 -11.88
CA MET A 1 -54.87 -23.94 -12.37
C MET A 1 -54.66 -23.00 -11.20
N ILE A 2 -53.43 -22.79 -10.74
CA ILE A 2 -53.15 -21.82 -9.67
C ILE A 2 -53.31 -20.43 -10.30
N THR A 3 -54.45 -19.77 -10.09
CA THR A 3 -54.65 -18.39 -10.51
C THR A 3 -53.85 -17.50 -9.57
N ILE A 4 -52.71 -16.99 -10.04
CA ILE A 4 -51.92 -16.01 -9.28
C ILE A 4 -52.74 -14.72 -9.23
N SER A 5 -53.37 -14.46 -8.08
CA SER A 5 -54.09 -13.22 -7.85
C SER A 5 -53.14 -12.03 -8.09
N PRO A 6 -53.60 -10.91 -8.66
CA PRO A 6 -52.75 -9.74 -8.94
C PRO A 6 -51.99 -9.25 -7.70
N ILE A 7 -52.58 -9.43 -6.51
CA ILE A 7 -51.95 -9.18 -5.21
C ILE A 7 -50.74 -10.11 -4.96
N GLY A 8 -50.87 -11.41 -5.28
CA GLY A 8 -49.78 -12.38 -5.14
C GLY A 8 -48.59 -12.08 -6.06
N LEU A 9 -48.86 -11.61 -7.29
CA LEU A 9 -47.81 -11.14 -8.20
C LEU A 9 -47.09 -9.90 -7.64
N ALA A 10 -47.85 -8.92 -7.14
CA ALA A 10 -47.28 -7.69 -6.57
C ALA A 10 -46.41 -7.97 -5.34
N VAL A 11 -46.85 -8.84 -4.45
CA VAL A 11 -46.07 -9.28 -3.27
C VAL A 11 -44.78 -9.98 -3.72
N CYS A 12 -44.85 -10.86 -4.72
CA CYS A 12 -43.68 -11.56 -5.22
C CYS A 12 -42.64 -10.60 -5.82
N LEU A 13 -43.07 -9.61 -6.62
CA LEU A 13 -42.18 -8.58 -7.17
C LEU A 13 -41.53 -7.72 -6.08
N LEU A 14 -42.29 -7.36 -5.03
CA LEU A 14 -41.76 -6.59 -3.91
C LEU A 14 -40.70 -7.40 -3.13
N VAL A 15 -40.95 -8.69 -2.89
CA VAL A 15 -39.96 -9.58 -2.26
C VAL A 15 -38.69 -9.68 -3.11
N VAL A 16 -38.80 -9.85 -4.42
CA VAL A 16 -37.65 -9.88 -5.33
C VAL A 16 -36.88 -8.55 -5.29
N ALA A 17 -37.56 -7.41 -5.33
CA ALA A 17 -36.92 -6.10 -5.25
C ALA A 17 -36.17 -5.89 -3.93
N VAL A 18 -36.74 -6.32 -2.80
CA VAL A 18 -36.08 -6.26 -1.49
C VAL A 18 -34.86 -7.18 -1.45
N LEU A 19 -34.97 -8.41 -1.94
CA LEU A 19 -33.85 -9.35 -1.99
C LEU A 19 -32.70 -8.83 -2.86
N VAL A 20 -33.01 -8.25 -4.02
CA VAL A 20 -32.02 -7.58 -4.88
C VAL A 20 -31.37 -6.40 -4.15
N GLY A 21 -32.16 -5.57 -3.46
CA GLY A 21 -31.65 -4.45 -2.67
C GLY A 21 -30.71 -4.87 -1.54
N ILE A 22 -31.06 -5.94 -0.82
CA ILE A 22 -30.20 -6.55 0.22
C ILE A 22 -28.90 -7.08 -0.41
N GLY A 23 -29.01 -7.80 -1.53
CA GLY A 23 -27.85 -8.34 -2.26
C GLY A 23 -26.87 -7.24 -2.71
N ILE A 24 -27.38 -6.17 -3.33
CA ILE A 24 -26.59 -5.01 -3.75
C ILE A 24 -25.91 -4.36 -2.53
N THR A 25 -26.65 -4.13 -1.45
CA THR A 25 -26.12 -3.49 -0.24
C THR A 25 -25.02 -4.34 0.39
N MET A 26 -25.20 -5.66 0.44
CA MET A 26 -24.24 -6.59 1.00
C MET A 26 -22.97 -6.68 0.14
N MET A 27 -23.11 -6.69 -1.19
CA MET A 27 -21.97 -6.68 -2.12
C MET A 27 -21.16 -5.37 -2.00
N ARG A 28 -21.84 -4.22 -1.94
CA ARG A 28 -21.18 -2.92 -1.75
C ARG A 28 -20.41 -2.87 -0.43
N ARG A 29 -21.01 -3.32 0.67
CA ARG A 29 -20.34 -3.36 1.97
C ARG A 29 -19.08 -4.22 1.96
N ARG A 30 -19.09 -5.37 1.28
CA ARG A 30 -17.89 -6.22 1.14
C ARG A 30 -16.80 -5.53 0.33
N HIS A 31 -17.17 -4.88 -0.77
CA HIS A 31 -16.24 -4.13 -1.62
C HIS A 31 -15.58 -2.97 -0.86
N SER A 32 -16.39 -2.12 -0.21
CA SER A 32 -15.90 -1.03 0.64
C SER A 32 -14.99 -1.55 1.76
N ALA A 33 -15.34 -2.67 2.39
CA ALA A 33 -14.52 -3.27 3.43
C ALA A 33 -13.16 -3.73 2.92
N SER A 34 -13.09 -4.36 1.74
CA SER A 34 -11.81 -4.79 1.14
C SER A 34 -10.92 -3.61 0.75
N LEU A 35 -11.49 -2.53 0.22
CA LEU A 35 -10.73 -1.32 -0.09
C LEU A 35 -10.24 -0.63 1.17
N LYS A 36 -11.06 -0.58 2.22
CA LYS A 36 -10.64 0.00 3.51
C LYS A 36 -9.55 -0.83 4.19
N ASP A 37 -9.61 -2.16 4.09
CA ASP A 37 -8.58 -3.05 4.62
C ASP A 37 -7.23 -2.85 3.90
N ARG A 38 -7.25 -2.73 2.57
CA ARG A 38 -6.03 -2.55 1.76
C ARG A 38 -5.44 -1.14 1.85
N PHE A 39 -6.27 -0.10 1.68
CA PHE A 39 -5.80 1.29 1.63
C PHE A 39 -5.70 1.96 3.01
N GLY A 40 -6.36 1.41 4.03
CA GLY A 40 -6.31 1.95 5.39
C GLY A 40 -6.67 3.44 5.45
N SER A 41 -5.73 4.27 5.91
CA SER A 41 -5.89 5.73 6.00
C SER A 41 -6.07 6.41 4.64
N GLU A 42 -5.56 5.85 3.54
CA GLU A 42 -5.76 6.40 2.20
C GLU A 42 -7.23 6.30 1.76
N TYR A 43 -7.95 5.28 2.22
CA TYR A 43 -9.39 5.18 1.98
C TYR A 43 -10.13 6.36 2.61
N ASP A 44 -9.87 6.62 3.89
CA ASP A 44 -10.52 7.69 4.62
C ASP A 44 -10.15 9.07 4.02
N ARG A 45 -8.89 9.25 3.57
CA ARG A 45 -8.44 10.44 2.82
C ARG A 45 -9.16 10.60 1.49
N ALA A 46 -9.31 9.53 0.70
CA ALA A 46 -9.99 9.55 -0.59
C ALA A 46 -11.48 9.90 -0.45
N VAL A 47 -12.14 9.39 0.60
CA VAL A 47 -13.54 9.74 0.91
C VAL A 47 -13.64 11.21 1.29
N HIS A 48 -12.72 11.71 2.12
CA HIS A 48 -12.70 13.12 2.52
C HIS A 48 -12.45 14.06 1.33
N SER A 49 -11.49 13.75 0.46
CA SER A 49 -11.13 14.62 -0.67
C SER A 49 -12.19 14.66 -1.77
N THR A 50 -12.88 13.53 -2.02
CA THR A 50 -13.92 13.46 -3.06
C THR A 50 -15.30 13.86 -2.56
N GLY A 51 -15.51 13.89 -1.24
CA GLY A 51 -16.81 14.12 -0.59
C GLY A 51 -17.86 13.04 -0.90
N ASN A 52 -17.47 11.94 -1.55
CA ASN A 52 -18.39 10.91 -2.01
C ASN A 52 -17.71 9.54 -2.04
N THR A 53 -18.22 8.60 -1.25
CA THR A 53 -17.68 7.24 -1.14
C THR A 53 -17.61 6.51 -2.47
N VAL A 54 -18.60 6.65 -3.35
CA VAL A 54 -18.61 5.96 -4.66
C VAL A 54 -17.49 6.50 -5.57
N LYS A 55 -17.28 7.81 -5.56
CA LYS A 55 -16.19 8.44 -6.32
C LYS A 55 -14.83 8.03 -5.75
N ALA A 56 -14.68 8.02 -4.42
CA ALA A 56 -13.46 7.55 -3.75
C ALA A 56 -13.13 6.11 -4.13
N GLU A 57 -14.07 5.18 -3.99
CA GLU A 57 -13.87 3.77 -4.32
C GLU A 57 -13.52 3.57 -5.80
N THR A 58 -14.18 4.31 -6.70
CA THR A 58 -13.86 4.26 -8.14
C THR A 58 -12.43 4.73 -8.39
N MET A 59 -12.01 5.84 -7.78
CA MET A 59 -10.65 6.36 -7.90
C MET A 59 -9.59 5.39 -7.36
N LEU A 60 -9.84 4.77 -6.21
CA LEU A 60 -8.93 3.77 -5.62
C LEU A 60 -8.84 2.53 -6.51
N HIS A 61 -9.96 2.06 -7.04
CA HIS A 61 -9.98 0.91 -7.94
C HIS A 61 -9.22 1.17 -9.24
N GLU A 62 -9.35 2.37 -9.83
CA GLU A 62 -8.57 2.74 -11.01
C GLU A 62 -7.06 2.84 -10.69
N ARG A 63 -6.67 3.23 -9.47
CA ARG A 63 -5.27 3.15 -9.02
C ARG A 63 -4.79 1.71 -8.95
N GLU A 64 -5.56 0.80 -8.34
CA GLU A 64 -5.21 -0.62 -8.28
C GLU A 64 -5.02 -1.22 -9.67
N LYS A 65 -5.91 -0.91 -10.62
CA LYS A 65 -5.79 -1.39 -12.01
C LYS A 65 -4.53 -0.89 -12.70
N ARG A 66 -4.10 0.34 -12.44
CA ARG A 66 -2.85 0.87 -13.00
C ARG A 66 -1.64 0.19 -12.37
N VAL A 67 -1.60 0.11 -11.04
CA VAL A 67 -0.50 -0.55 -10.32
C VAL A 67 -0.37 -2.02 -10.68
N ALA A 68 -1.48 -2.72 -10.91
CA ALA A 68 -1.47 -4.11 -11.37
C ALA A 68 -0.85 -4.31 -12.76
N GLN A 69 -0.66 -3.24 -13.55
CA GLN A 69 0.03 -3.30 -14.85
C GLN A 69 1.54 -3.05 -14.71
N PHE A 70 2.00 -2.59 -13.55
CA PHE A 70 3.41 -2.35 -13.31
C PHE A 70 4.13 -3.66 -12.99
N ASP A 71 5.34 -3.79 -13.48
CA ASP A 71 6.21 -4.93 -13.19
C ASP A 71 6.98 -4.67 -11.89
N ILE A 72 6.24 -4.60 -10.78
CA ILE A 72 6.80 -4.31 -9.47
C ILE A 72 7.51 -5.55 -8.94
N ARG A 73 8.81 -5.43 -8.65
CA ARG A 73 9.64 -6.53 -8.17
C ARG A 73 10.41 -6.13 -6.91
N PRO A 74 10.68 -7.09 -6.01
CA PRO A 74 11.64 -6.87 -4.93
C PRO A 74 13.01 -6.49 -5.49
N LEU A 75 13.73 -5.63 -4.77
CA LEU A 75 15.12 -5.30 -5.10
C LEU A 75 15.99 -6.56 -4.99
N THR A 76 17.08 -6.67 -5.75
CA THR A 76 18.08 -7.71 -5.47
C THR A 76 18.84 -7.38 -4.18
N THR A 77 19.46 -8.38 -3.55
CA THR A 77 20.29 -8.17 -2.34
C THR A 77 21.39 -7.13 -2.58
N GLU A 78 22.02 -7.15 -3.75
CA GLU A 78 23.07 -6.20 -4.15
C GLU A 78 22.49 -4.79 -4.35
N ALA A 79 21.34 -4.67 -5.03
CA ALA A 79 20.68 -3.39 -5.24
C ALA A 79 20.26 -2.76 -3.91
N ARG A 80 19.65 -3.56 -3.03
CA ARG A 80 19.30 -3.18 -1.66
C ARG A 80 20.52 -2.67 -0.89
N GLY A 81 21.63 -3.41 -0.92
CA GLY A 81 22.88 -3.02 -0.28
C GLY A 81 23.38 -1.65 -0.76
N ARG A 82 23.42 -1.43 -2.07
CA ARG A 82 23.82 -0.14 -2.66
C ARG A 82 22.91 1.01 -2.21
N PHE A 83 21.59 0.82 -2.22
CA PHE A 83 20.67 1.86 -1.79
C PHE A 83 20.80 2.20 -0.31
N VAL A 84 21.01 1.20 0.56
CA VAL A 84 21.25 1.41 1.99
C VAL A 84 22.52 2.22 2.24
N GLU A 85 23.60 1.94 1.52
CA GLU A 85 24.85 2.72 1.61
C GLU A 85 24.64 4.17 1.15
N ARG A 86 23.94 4.37 0.03
CA ARG A 86 23.61 5.70 -0.47
C ARG A 86 22.73 6.48 0.49
N TRP A 87 21.75 5.83 1.12
CA TRP A 87 20.92 6.45 2.15
C TRP A 87 21.77 6.94 3.32
N ARG A 88 22.71 6.14 3.81
CA ARG A 88 23.65 6.55 4.87
C ARG A 88 24.47 7.76 4.46
N ALA A 89 24.94 7.80 3.22
CA ALA A 89 25.68 8.95 2.70
C ALA A 89 24.82 10.22 2.65
N VAL A 90 23.55 10.11 2.26
CA VAL A 90 22.58 11.22 2.30
C VAL A 90 22.36 11.71 3.74
N GLN A 91 22.15 10.79 4.68
CA GLN A 91 21.96 11.16 6.10
C GLN A 91 23.19 11.86 6.69
N SER A 92 24.41 11.43 6.34
CA SER A 92 25.64 12.07 6.81
C SER A 92 25.75 13.52 6.34
N ARG A 93 25.28 13.81 5.12
CA ARG A 93 25.31 15.17 4.56
C ARG A 93 24.35 16.13 5.27
N PHE A 94 23.32 15.61 5.94
CA PHE A 94 22.32 16.44 6.61
C PHE A 94 22.93 17.34 7.69
N VAL A 95 24.02 16.90 8.33
CA VAL A 95 24.70 17.69 9.37
C VAL A 95 25.28 18.98 8.81
N ASP A 96 25.88 18.91 7.62
CA ASP A 96 26.58 20.04 7.00
C ASP A 96 25.66 20.83 6.06
N SER A 97 24.78 20.13 5.33
CA SER A 97 23.83 20.72 4.38
C SER A 97 22.46 20.01 4.45
N PRO A 98 21.56 20.45 5.35
CA PRO A 98 20.23 19.87 5.50
C PRO A 98 19.39 19.91 4.22
N ALA A 99 19.46 21.04 3.49
CA ALA A 99 18.67 21.24 2.28
C ALA A 99 19.09 20.27 1.18
N ASP A 100 20.40 20.16 0.91
CA ASP A 100 20.92 19.23 -0.09
C ASP A 100 20.59 17.80 0.29
N ALA A 101 20.73 17.43 1.57
CA ALA A 101 20.41 16.08 2.02
C ALA A 101 18.94 15.70 1.76
N VAL A 102 17.99 16.60 2.01
CA VAL A 102 16.56 16.36 1.73
C VAL A 102 16.30 16.22 0.23
N SER A 103 16.91 17.07 -0.61
CA SER A 103 16.80 16.93 -2.07
C SER A 103 17.39 15.61 -2.58
N HIS A 104 18.55 15.19 -2.06
CA HIS A 104 19.16 13.92 -2.44
C HIS A 104 18.36 12.71 -1.92
N ALA A 105 17.66 12.84 -0.79
CA ALA A 105 16.76 11.81 -0.28
C ALA A 105 15.56 11.60 -1.23
N ASP A 106 14.97 12.69 -1.73
CA ASP A 106 13.84 12.62 -2.69
C ASP A 106 14.25 11.96 -4.01
N VAL A 107 15.43 12.33 -4.54
CA VAL A 107 16.01 11.68 -5.73
C VAL A 107 16.26 10.19 -5.48
N LEU A 108 16.89 9.85 -4.36
CA LEU A 108 17.20 8.46 -4.01
C LEU A 108 15.93 7.61 -3.88
N LEU A 109 14.85 8.15 -3.30
CA LEU A 109 13.56 7.46 -3.25
C LEU A 109 12.99 7.21 -4.64
N GLY A 110 13.09 8.19 -5.55
CA GLY A 110 12.69 8.02 -6.95
C GLY A 110 13.44 6.88 -7.62
N GLU A 111 14.75 6.79 -7.42
CA GLU A 111 15.58 5.72 -7.97
C GLU A 111 15.28 4.34 -7.37
N VAL A 112 14.96 4.27 -6.06
CA VAL A 112 14.53 3.03 -5.41
C VAL A 112 13.20 2.57 -6.01
N MET A 113 12.25 3.48 -6.19
CA MET A 113 10.95 3.19 -6.81
C MET A 113 11.11 2.71 -8.25
N GLU A 114 11.94 3.38 -9.04
CA GLU A 114 12.24 2.99 -10.43
C GLU A 114 12.88 1.59 -10.48
N ALA A 115 13.86 1.31 -9.62
CA ALA A 115 14.50 0.00 -9.53
C ALA A 115 13.52 -1.10 -9.12
N ARG A 116 12.45 -0.75 -8.40
CA ARG A 116 11.35 -1.66 -8.06
C ARG A 116 10.32 -1.80 -9.16
N GLY A 117 10.35 -1.01 -10.22
CA GLY A 117 9.42 -1.10 -11.35
C GLY A 117 8.26 -0.10 -11.32
N TYR A 118 8.27 0.88 -10.41
CA TYR A 118 7.33 2.00 -10.47
C TYR A 118 7.73 2.96 -11.62
N PRO A 119 6.75 3.52 -12.35
CA PRO A 119 7.04 4.42 -13.46
C PRO A 119 7.55 5.79 -12.98
N VAL A 120 8.40 6.43 -13.79
CA VAL A 120 8.86 7.80 -13.55
C VAL A 120 7.77 8.78 -14.00
N VAL A 121 6.87 9.09 -13.06
CA VAL A 121 5.76 10.06 -13.21
C VAL A 121 5.90 11.19 -12.20
N ASP A 122 5.02 12.19 -12.28
CA ASP A 122 4.98 13.28 -11.29
C ASP A 122 4.70 12.78 -9.86
N PHE A 123 5.01 13.62 -8.89
CA PHE A 123 4.90 13.29 -7.47
C PHE A 123 3.48 12.85 -7.07
N GLU A 124 2.46 13.56 -7.52
CA GLU A 124 1.08 13.30 -7.14
C GLU A 124 0.64 11.91 -7.61
N GLN A 125 0.88 11.61 -8.89
CA GLN A 125 0.57 10.31 -9.47
C GLN A 125 1.39 9.19 -8.81
N ARG A 126 2.69 9.42 -8.59
CA ARG A 126 3.57 8.44 -7.94
C ARG A 126 3.12 8.14 -6.51
N SER A 127 2.79 9.16 -5.72
CA SER A 127 2.27 8.97 -4.36
C SER A 127 0.92 8.26 -4.37
N ALA A 128 0.06 8.54 -5.35
CA ALA A 128 -1.23 7.89 -5.48
C ALA A 128 -1.09 6.40 -5.80
N ASP A 129 -0.19 6.05 -6.71
CA ASP A 129 0.05 4.66 -7.10
C ASP A 129 0.78 3.89 -5.99
N LEU A 130 1.77 4.52 -5.34
CA LEU A 130 2.48 3.96 -4.19
C LEU A 130 1.53 3.59 -3.03
N SER A 131 0.44 4.33 -2.85
CA SER A 131 -0.55 4.05 -1.79
C SER A 131 -1.24 2.68 -1.88
N VAL A 132 -1.17 2.01 -3.03
CA VAL A 132 -1.80 0.70 -3.25
C VAL A 132 -1.11 -0.41 -2.47
N ASP A 133 0.22 -0.36 -2.39
CA ASP A 133 1.05 -1.37 -1.71
C ASP A 133 1.68 -0.80 -0.43
N HIS A 134 1.93 0.51 -0.39
CA HIS A 134 2.63 1.20 0.67
C HIS A 134 1.74 2.24 1.39
N GLY A 135 0.44 1.96 1.49
CA GLY A 135 -0.56 2.88 2.06
C GLY A 135 -0.26 3.35 3.48
N HIS A 136 0.47 2.56 4.27
CA HIS A 136 0.83 2.91 5.64
C HIS A 136 1.97 3.94 5.75
N VAL A 137 2.82 4.08 4.72
CA VAL A 137 3.92 5.07 4.70
C VAL A 137 3.73 6.19 3.69
N VAL A 138 2.75 6.10 2.78
CA VAL A 138 2.56 7.12 1.73
C VAL A 138 2.32 8.53 2.28
N GLU A 139 1.68 8.66 3.44
CA GLU A 139 1.49 9.96 4.10
C GLU A 139 2.81 10.58 4.57
N ASN A 140 3.79 9.76 4.97
CA ASN A 140 5.14 10.24 5.24
C ASN A 140 5.75 10.82 3.97
N TYR A 141 5.60 10.13 2.82
CA TYR A 141 6.12 10.63 1.55
C TYR A 141 5.54 12.00 1.17
N ARG A 142 4.22 12.16 1.30
CA ARG A 142 3.51 13.43 1.06
C ARG A 142 3.94 14.55 2.00
N THR A 143 4.09 14.23 3.28
CA THR A 143 4.52 15.20 4.29
C THR A 143 5.94 15.67 4.03
N ALA A 144 6.85 14.74 3.76
CA ALA A 144 8.24 15.06 3.44
C ALA A 144 8.37 15.93 2.19
N HIS A 145 7.67 15.58 1.12
CA HIS A 145 7.69 16.33 -0.13
C HIS A 145 7.13 17.75 0.05
N THR A 146 6.01 17.89 0.77
CA THR A 146 5.43 19.21 1.10
C THR A 146 6.43 20.09 1.87
N ILE A 147 7.16 19.51 2.82
CA ILE A 147 8.21 20.23 3.55
C ILE A 147 9.35 20.64 2.61
N ALA A 148 9.81 19.72 1.75
CA ALA A 148 10.88 20.00 0.80
C ALA A 148 10.50 21.14 -0.17
N GLU A 149 9.28 21.14 -0.69
CA GLU A 149 8.76 22.21 -1.54
C GLU A 149 8.64 23.55 -0.81
N ARG A 150 8.12 23.55 0.43
CA ARG A 150 8.05 24.76 1.27
C ARG A 150 9.44 25.31 1.54
N HIS A 151 10.41 24.45 1.85
CA HIS A 151 11.78 24.85 2.05
C HIS A 151 12.40 25.45 0.78
N ALA A 152 12.14 24.88 -0.40
CA ALA A 152 12.59 25.42 -1.68
C ALA A 152 12.02 26.84 -1.94
N ARG A 153 10.88 27.19 -1.34
CA ARG A 153 10.31 28.55 -1.36
C ARG A 153 10.75 29.45 -0.20
N GLY A 154 11.61 28.96 0.70
CA GLY A 154 12.05 29.70 1.89
C GLY A 154 11.02 29.75 3.03
N GLU A 155 10.00 28.89 3.02
CA GLU A 155 8.85 28.88 3.95
C GLU A 155 8.95 27.81 5.05
N ALA A 156 10.09 27.11 5.15
CA ALA A 156 10.33 26.05 6.12
C ALA A 156 11.75 26.16 6.70
N GLY A 157 11.89 25.81 7.98
CA GLY A 157 13.16 25.86 8.70
C GLY A 157 13.96 24.55 8.63
N THR A 158 15.16 24.57 9.19
CA THR A 158 16.02 23.37 9.30
C THR A 158 15.41 22.25 10.16
N GLU A 159 14.61 22.61 11.16
CA GLU A 159 13.85 21.63 11.95
C GLU A 159 12.77 20.92 11.11
N ASP A 160 12.12 21.64 10.19
CA ASP A 160 11.17 21.01 9.26
C ASP A 160 11.91 20.02 8.35
N LEU A 161 13.10 20.39 7.84
CA LEU A 161 13.93 19.47 7.04
C LEU A 161 14.32 18.20 7.80
N ARG A 162 14.54 18.30 9.11
CA ARG A 162 14.78 17.14 9.96
C ARG A 162 13.57 16.21 9.98
N GLN A 163 12.35 16.77 10.04
CA GLN A 163 11.11 15.99 9.94
C GLN A 163 10.96 15.36 8.55
N ALA A 164 11.25 16.10 7.48
CA ALA A 164 11.24 15.57 6.11
C ALA A 164 12.15 14.34 5.98
N MET A 165 13.36 14.40 6.55
CA MET A 165 14.28 13.25 6.55
C MET A 165 13.74 12.02 7.30
N ILE A 166 13.02 12.22 8.41
CA ILE A 166 12.39 11.11 9.15
C ILE A 166 11.28 10.49 8.31
N HIS A 167 10.45 11.31 7.69
CA HIS A 167 9.35 10.86 6.86
C HIS A 167 9.85 10.13 5.59
N TYR A 168 10.86 10.67 4.91
CA TYR A 168 11.51 9.96 3.80
C TYR A 168 12.17 8.66 4.26
N ARG A 169 12.74 8.62 5.47
CA ARG A 169 13.30 7.37 6.01
C ARG A 169 12.25 6.29 6.17
N ALA A 170 11.08 6.62 6.71
CA ALA A 170 10.00 5.66 6.88
C ALA A 170 9.63 4.98 5.55
N LEU A 171 9.51 5.78 4.49
CA LEU A 171 9.26 5.25 3.15
C LEU A 171 10.46 4.46 2.60
N PHE A 172 11.68 4.97 2.77
CA PHE A 172 12.88 4.28 2.30
C PHE A 172 13.01 2.89 2.93
N ASP A 173 12.88 2.80 4.25
CA ASP A 173 12.98 1.55 5.00
C ASP A 173 11.89 0.57 4.55
N ASP A 174 10.67 1.03 4.29
CA ASP A 174 9.59 0.18 3.76
C ASP A 174 9.90 -0.33 2.34
N LEU A 175 10.36 0.56 1.45
CA LEU A 175 10.69 0.19 0.06
C LEU A 175 11.83 -0.82 -0.04
N VAL A 176 12.84 -0.74 0.83
CA VAL A 176 14.01 -1.63 0.79
C VAL A 176 13.86 -2.89 1.64
N ASN A 177 12.89 -2.97 2.54
CA ASN A 177 12.66 -4.14 3.40
C ASN A 177 11.44 -4.97 2.99
N GLU A 178 10.74 -4.60 1.91
CA GLU A 178 9.71 -5.47 1.36
C GLU A 178 10.29 -6.84 1.03
N PRO A 179 9.67 -7.92 1.54
CA PRO A 179 10.26 -9.24 1.47
C PRO A 179 10.49 -9.65 0.02
N HIS A 180 11.71 -10.12 -0.26
CA HIS A 180 11.94 -10.94 -1.44
C HIS A 180 10.93 -12.08 -1.41
N GLY A 181 10.12 -12.21 -2.47
CA GLY A 181 9.39 -13.45 -2.76
C GLY A 181 10.31 -14.64 -3.04
N GLU A 182 11.61 -14.48 -2.82
CA GLU A 182 12.62 -15.50 -2.98
C GLU A 182 12.99 -16.00 -1.58
N ALA A 183 12.26 -17.05 -1.19
CA ALA A 183 12.84 -18.11 -0.42
C ALA A 183 14.10 -18.59 -1.17
N ASP A 184 15.21 -17.90 -0.94
CA ASP A 184 16.56 -18.40 -1.17
C ASP A 184 16.83 -19.46 -0.09
N VAL A 185 15.94 -20.46 -0.03
CA VAL A 185 16.21 -21.74 0.61
C VAL A 185 17.11 -22.44 -0.37
N ILE A 186 18.40 -22.17 -0.21
CA ILE A 186 19.49 -23.15 -0.23
C ILE A 186 19.03 -24.42 -0.93
N ALA A 187 19.60 -24.71 -2.11
CA ALA A 187 19.55 -26.02 -2.73
C ALA A 187 19.77 -27.13 -1.68
N ASN A 188 18.68 -27.59 -1.07
CA ASN A 188 18.70 -28.66 -0.12
C ASN A 188 18.43 -29.90 -0.95
N ARG A 189 19.46 -30.74 -1.05
CA ARG A 189 19.56 -31.91 -1.93
C ARG A 189 18.44 -32.95 -1.74
N ASP A 190 17.53 -32.76 -0.78
CA ASP A 190 16.54 -33.75 -0.35
C ASP A 190 15.07 -33.38 -0.57
N GLY A 191 14.74 -32.26 -1.25
CA GLY A 191 13.43 -32.08 -1.90
C GLY A 191 12.15 -32.27 -1.06
N ARG A 192 12.19 -32.05 0.26
CA ARG A 192 11.02 -32.17 1.14
C ARG A 192 10.56 -30.81 1.68
N VAL A 193 9.34 -30.42 1.32
CA VAL A 193 8.61 -29.31 1.93
C VAL A 193 7.98 -29.81 3.24
N HIS A 194 8.36 -29.24 4.38
CA HIS A 194 7.74 -29.56 5.68
C HIS A 194 6.61 -28.58 5.95
N ASP A 195 5.35 -29.05 5.84
CA ASP A 195 4.17 -28.26 6.19
C ASP A 195 3.94 -28.27 7.71
N LEU A 196 4.31 -27.18 8.38
CA LEU A 196 4.15 -27.01 9.84
C LEU A 196 2.69 -26.80 10.29
N ARG A 197 1.71 -26.76 9.38
CA ARG A 197 0.28 -26.59 9.75
C ARG A 197 -0.43 -27.91 10.06
N LYS A 198 0.24 -29.06 9.89
CA LYS A 198 -0.28 -30.40 10.20
C LYS A 198 0.55 -31.12 11.27
N ALA A 199 0.65 -30.55 12.46
CA ALA A 199 0.93 -31.37 13.64
C ALA A 199 -0.41 -31.82 14.24
N PRO A 200 -0.79 -33.11 14.21
CA PRO A 200 -1.92 -33.57 15.00
C PRO A 200 -1.58 -33.44 16.48
N ALA A 201 -2.50 -32.88 17.27
CA ALA A 201 -2.42 -32.89 18.72
C ALA A 201 -2.32 -34.34 19.20
N THR A 202 -1.12 -34.76 19.59
CA THR A 202 -0.88 -36.05 20.21
C THR A 202 -1.64 -36.08 21.52
N LYS A 203 -2.72 -36.87 21.58
CA LYS A 203 -3.37 -37.22 22.84
C LYS A 203 -2.36 -37.99 23.69
N GLU A 204 -1.95 -37.34 24.76
CA GLU A 204 -1.17 -37.91 25.84
C GLU A 204 -1.93 -39.13 26.40
N THR A 205 -1.35 -40.32 26.21
CA THR A 205 -1.77 -41.56 26.88
C THR A 205 -0.73 -41.85 27.96
N LEU A 206 -1.00 -41.35 29.17
CA LEU A 206 -0.44 -41.84 30.44
C LEU A 206 -1.65 -42.52 31.11
N ARG A 207 -1.81 -43.85 31.09
CA ARG A 207 -1.03 -44.87 31.80
C ARG A 207 -0.92 -44.54 33.29
N ASP A 208 -1.93 -44.99 34.03
CA ASP A 208 -1.81 -45.76 35.28
C ASP A 208 -2.91 -46.84 35.27
#